data_AF-A0A8S3W382-F1
#
_entry.id   AF-A0A8S3W382-F1
#
_cell.length_a   1.000
_cell.length_b   1.000
_cell.length_c   1.000
_cell.angle_alpha   90.00
_cell.angle_beta   90.00
_cell.angle_gamma   90.00
#
_symmetry.space_group_name_H-M   'P 1'
#
loop_
_entity.id
_entity.type
_entity.pdbx_description
1 polymer ?
#
loop_
_entity_poly.entity_id
_entity_poly.type
_entity_poly.pdbx_seq_one_letter_code
_entity_poly.pdbx_strand_id
1 'polypeptide(L)'
;MNSHSSLLKNGLVSRIMEVSRDECRVIHARGTYSAFGKTWSRIRPNSTTTMQVTFSGTVTHEGSCEGGYFSDGVNAWDKALVEGSISISIVDYYATLRFDKKEVRLQNGFSCGMDTSKCIDPDNGYTFWDVFTDDECDSRSFHVLYRGQAKRAKVYDRKNPQLITYIYSVSTENSLFTLS
;
A
#
# COMPACT_ATOMS: atom_id res chain seq x y z
N MET A 1 -47.80 10.23 -17.57
CA MET A 1 -46.84 9.12 -17.74
C MET A 1 -46.29 8.80 -16.37
N ASN A 2 -46.57 7.61 -15.85
CA ASN A 2 -46.12 7.19 -14.54
C ASN A 2 -44.93 6.25 -14.75
N SER A 3 -43.70 6.75 -14.59
CA SER A 3 -42.52 5.87 -14.56
C SER A 3 -42.50 5.15 -13.22
N HIS A 4 -42.85 3.86 -13.23
CA HIS A 4 -42.62 2.99 -12.08
C HIS A 4 -41.19 2.45 -12.18
N SER A 5 -40.25 3.07 -11.45
CA SER A 5 -38.97 2.43 -11.13
C SER A 5 -39.22 1.50 -9.93
N SER A 6 -39.35 0.20 -10.18
CA SER A 6 -39.40 -0.80 -9.11
C SER A 6 -38.00 -1.30 -8.81
N LEU A 7 -37.60 -1.28 -7.53
CA LEU A 7 -36.37 -1.91 -7.08
C LEU A 7 -36.43 -3.40 -7.45
N LEU A 8 -35.47 -3.86 -8.26
CA LEU A 8 -35.39 -5.27 -8.64
C LEU A 8 -34.99 -6.12 -7.42
N LYS A 9 -35.38 -7.39 -7.40
CA LYS A 9 -34.88 -8.33 -6.39
C LYS A 9 -33.35 -8.39 -6.48
N ASN A 10 -32.67 -8.24 -5.33
CA ASN A 10 -31.22 -8.09 -5.24
C ASN A 10 -30.67 -6.85 -6.00
N GLY A 11 -31.48 -5.82 -6.23
CA GLY A 11 -31.11 -4.63 -7.02
C GLY A 11 -30.20 -3.63 -6.33
N LEU A 12 -29.71 -3.93 -5.12
CA LEU A 12 -28.73 -3.13 -4.39
C LEU A 12 -27.53 -4.02 -4.06
N VAL A 13 -26.35 -3.59 -4.49
CA VAL A 13 -25.07 -4.27 -4.25
C VAL A 13 -24.04 -3.24 -3.83
N SER A 14 -23.27 -3.58 -2.80
CA SER A 14 -22.06 -2.84 -2.40
C SER A 14 -20.92 -3.84 -2.26
N ARG A 15 -19.76 -3.54 -2.87
CA ARG A 15 -18.60 -4.44 -2.88
C ARG A 15 -17.30 -3.64 -2.99
N ILE A 16 -16.26 -4.12 -2.30
CA ILE A 16 -14.88 -3.69 -2.54
C ILE A 16 -14.39 -4.38 -3.82
N MET A 17 -14.00 -3.58 -4.80
CA MET A 17 -13.44 -4.12 -6.05
C MET A 17 -12.00 -4.56 -5.82
N GLU A 18 -11.64 -5.71 -6.39
CA GLU A 18 -10.25 -6.13 -6.41
C GLU A 18 -9.43 -5.20 -7.31
N VAL A 19 -8.26 -4.82 -6.82
CA VAL A 19 -7.29 -3.97 -7.51
C VAL A 19 -5.96 -4.70 -7.47
N SER A 20 -5.32 -4.85 -8.62
CA SER A 20 -3.99 -5.44 -8.73
C SER A 20 -2.89 -4.47 -8.26
N ARG A 21 -1.69 -4.99 -7.98
CA ARG A 21 -0.53 -4.15 -7.65
C ARG A 21 -0.24 -3.13 -8.74
N ASP A 22 -0.31 -3.54 -10.02
CA ASP A 22 0.03 -2.66 -11.13
C ASP A 22 -1.01 -1.56 -11.31
N GLU A 23 -2.30 -1.88 -11.14
CA GLU A 23 -3.35 -0.85 -11.11
C GLU A 23 -3.13 0.12 -9.95
N CYS A 24 -2.85 -0.38 -8.74
CA CYS A 24 -2.53 0.47 -7.59
C CYS A 24 -1.37 1.43 -7.90
N ARG A 25 -0.27 0.90 -8.47
CA ARG A 25 0.89 1.70 -8.90
C ARG A 25 0.53 2.73 -9.97
N VAL A 26 -0.30 2.37 -10.95
CA VAL A 26 -0.77 3.30 -11.99
C VAL A 26 -1.61 4.42 -11.37
N ILE A 27 -2.46 4.12 -10.40
CA ILE A 27 -3.26 5.15 -9.71
C ILE A 27 -2.33 6.08 -8.92
N HIS A 28 -1.34 5.56 -8.17
CA HIS A 28 -0.36 6.42 -7.46
C HIS A 28 0.45 7.29 -8.44
N ALA A 29 0.93 6.72 -9.54
CA ALA A 29 1.83 7.39 -10.46
C ALA A 29 1.13 8.37 -11.41
N ARG A 30 -0.10 8.06 -11.84
CA ARG A 30 -0.81 8.81 -12.90
C ARG A 30 -2.12 9.43 -12.42
N GLY A 31 -2.62 9.05 -11.24
CA GLY A 31 -3.92 9.50 -10.75
C GLY A 31 -5.08 9.04 -11.64
N THR A 32 -4.93 7.87 -12.29
CA THR A 32 -5.92 7.32 -13.22
C THR A 32 -6.31 5.91 -12.88
N TYR A 33 -7.60 5.58 -13.00
CA TYR A 33 -8.14 4.23 -12.86
C TYR A 33 -9.13 3.98 -14.00
N SER A 34 -9.16 2.76 -14.55
CA SER A 34 -10.13 2.40 -15.60
C SER A 34 -10.86 1.11 -15.25
N ALA A 35 -12.18 1.15 -15.22
CA ALA A 35 -13.04 -0.01 -15.05
C ALA A 35 -14.39 0.24 -15.73
N PHE A 36 -15.12 -0.83 -16.05
CA PHE A 36 -16.45 -0.74 -16.68
C PHE A 36 -16.48 0.13 -17.95
N GLY A 37 -15.41 0.09 -18.76
CA GLY A 37 -15.30 0.89 -19.99
C GLY A 37 -15.17 2.39 -19.77
N LYS A 38 -14.97 2.84 -18.53
CA LYS A 38 -14.76 4.25 -18.16
C LYS A 38 -13.37 4.44 -17.58
N THR A 39 -12.81 5.62 -17.82
CA THR A 39 -11.53 6.03 -17.24
C THR A 39 -11.76 7.26 -16.37
N TRP A 40 -11.29 7.15 -15.13
CA TRP A 40 -11.26 8.22 -14.16
C TRP A 40 -9.86 8.78 -14.07
N SER A 41 -9.76 10.09 -13.93
CA SER A 41 -8.50 10.83 -13.83
C SER A 41 -8.56 11.81 -12.67
N ARG A 42 -7.41 12.37 -12.31
CA ARG A 42 -7.24 13.34 -11.19
C ARG A 42 -7.53 12.75 -9.81
N ILE A 43 -7.37 11.43 -9.66
CA ILE A 43 -7.37 10.76 -8.36
C ILE A 43 -6.11 11.22 -7.63
N ARG A 44 -6.26 11.79 -6.42
CA ARG A 44 -5.13 12.33 -5.65
C ARG A 44 -4.75 11.37 -4.52
N PRO A 45 -3.44 11.20 -4.24
CA PRO A 45 -2.97 10.53 -3.03
C PRO A 45 -3.63 11.08 -1.77
N ASN A 46 -3.91 10.21 -0.79
CA ASN A 46 -4.53 10.53 0.49
C ASN A 46 -5.87 11.25 0.37
N SER A 47 -6.65 10.90 -0.66
CA SER A 47 -7.99 11.45 -0.87
C SER A 47 -8.94 10.36 -1.36
N THR A 48 -10.23 10.61 -1.14
CA THR A 48 -11.31 9.78 -1.69
C THR A 48 -11.99 10.54 -2.82
N THR A 49 -12.06 9.93 -3.99
CA THR A 49 -12.81 10.44 -5.14
C THR A 49 -14.05 9.58 -5.34
N THR A 50 -15.23 10.18 -5.21
CA THR A 50 -16.52 9.49 -5.41
C THR A 50 -17.18 9.98 -6.69
N MET A 51 -17.72 9.06 -7.48
CA MET A 51 -18.28 9.34 -8.80
C MET A 51 -19.53 8.53 -9.08
N GLN A 52 -20.52 9.15 -9.71
CA GLN A 52 -21.73 8.46 -10.20
C GLN A 52 -21.47 7.82 -11.57
N VAL A 53 -21.97 6.60 -11.73
CA VAL A 53 -21.74 5.77 -12.90
C VAL A 53 -23.02 5.01 -13.23
N THR A 54 -23.50 5.21 -14.46
CA THR A 54 -24.43 4.26 -15.10
C THR A 54 -23.60 3.08 -15.64
N PHE A 55 -23.82 1.90 -15.09
CA PHE A 55 -23.16 0.64 -15.44
C PHE A 55 -23.87 -0.07 -16.59
N SER A 56 -25.18 0.07 -16.69
CA SER A 56 -25.98 -0.49 -17.78
C SER A 56 -27.27 0.30 -17.98
N GLY A 57 -27.79 0.27 -19.21
CA GLY A 57 -28.90 1.10 -19.64
C GLY A 57 -28.48 2.54 -19.96
N THR A 58 -29.44 3.33 -20.43
CA THR A 58 -29.23 4.75 -20.75
C THR A 58 -30.39 5.59 -20.25
N VAL A 59 -30.08 6.84 -19.88
CA VAL A 59 -31.07 7.87 -19.57
C VAL A 59 -30.82 9.02 -20.52
N THR A 60 -31.81 9.36 -21.33
CA THR A 60 -31.75 10.47 -22.28
C THR A 60 -32.13 11.79 -21.61
N HIS A 61 -31.67 12.91 -22.15
CA HIS A 61 -32.02 14.25 -21.65
C HIS A 61 -33.54 14.54 -21.70
N GLU A 62 -34.27 13.83 -22.56
CA GLU A 62 -35.72 13.90 -22.70
C GLU A 62 -36.48 13.13 -21.61
N GLY A 63 -35.76 12.45 -20.70
CA GLY A 63 -36.34 11.67 -19.61
C GLY A 63 -36.77 10.26 -20.00
N SER A 64 -36.41 9.79 -21.21
CA SER A 64 -36.59 8.39 -21.60
C SER A 64 -35.45 7.53 -21.05
N CYS A 65 -35.79 6.37 -20.50
CA CYS A 65 -34.83 5.38 -20.00
C CYS A 65 -34.92 4.09 -20.82
N GLU A 66 -33.77 3.60 -21.27
CA GLU A 66 -33.67 2.29 -21.92
C GLU A 66 -32.89 1.34 -21.02
N GLY A 67 -33.50 0.21 -20.68
CA GLY A 67 -32.87 -0.83 -19.89
C GLY A 67 -31.81 -1.57 -20.70
N GLY A 68 -30.66 -1.85 -20.08
CA GLY A 68 -29.60 -2.67 -20.64
C GLY A 68 -29.50 -4.04 -19.97
N TYR A 69 -28.50 -4.81 -20.37
CA TYR A 69 -28.10 -6.03 -19.69
C TYR A 69 -27.00 -5.73 -18.67
N PHE A 70 -27.12 -6.27 -17.46
CA PHE A 70 -26.08 -6.17 -16.42
C PHE A 70 -25.89 -7.48 -15.69
N SER A 71 -24.65 -7.81 -15.34
CA SER A 71 -24.33 -8.92 -14.45
C SER A 71 -23.26 -8.51 -13.44
N ASP A 72 -23.44 -8.90 -12.17
CA ASP A 72 -22.48 -8.71 -11.09
C ASP A 72 -21.62 -9.97 -10.83
N GLY A 73 -21.69 -10.94 -11.75
CA GLY A 73 -21.04 -12.26 -11.67
C GLY A 73 -21.81 -13.32 -10.87
N VAL A 74 -22.85 -12.94 -10.11
CA VAL A 74 -23.70 -13.87 -9.35
C VAL A 74 -25.11 -13.87 -9.89
N ASN A 75 -25.65 -12.68 -10.15
CA ASN A 75 -26.94 -12.43 -10.73
C ASN A 75 -26.76 -11.74 -12.09
N ALA A 76 -27.81 -11.82 -12.90
CA ALA A 76 -27.92 -11.07 -14.14
C ALA A 76 -29.34 -10.49 -14.24
N TRP A 77 -29.41 -9.28 -14.75
CA TRP A 77 -30.66 -8.57 -14.98
C TRP A 77 -30.70 -8.16 -16.44
N ASP A 78 -31.81 -8.47 -17.09
CA ASP A 78 -32.14 -7.99 -18.42
C ASP A 78 -33.08 -6.79 -18.32
N LYS A 79 -32.97 -5.85 -19.26
CA LYS A 79 -33.75 -4.60 -19.32
C LYS A 79 -33.68 -3.77 -18.03
N ALA A 80 -32.50 -3.71 -17.41
CA ALA A 80 -32.25 -2.96 -16.20
C ALA A 80 -31.47 -1.66 -16.47
N LEU A 81 -31.88 -0.58 -15.82
CA LEU A 81 -31.04 0.60 -15.65
C LEU A 81 -30.26 0.41 -14.34
N VAL A 82 -28.93 0.38 -14.42
CA VAL A 82 -28.06 0.15 -13.27
C VAL A 82 -27.19 1.38 -13.07
N GLU A 83 -27.46 2.09 -11.98
CA GLU A 83 -26.71 3.27 -11.56
C GLU A 83 -26.11 3.03 -10.18
N GLY A 84 -24.95 3.61 -9.94
CA GLY A 84 -24.35 3.58 -8.62
C GLY A 84 -23.16 4.52 -8.52
N SER A 85 -22.55 4.52 -7.33
CA SER A 85 -21.39 5.33 -7.05
C SER A 85 -20.15 4.47 -6.86
N ILE A 86 -19.05 4.86 -7.49
CA ILE A 86 -17.72 4.30 -7.23
C ILE A 86 -16.97 5.29 -6.34
N SER A 87 -16.42 4.81 -5.24
CA SER A 87 -15.49 5.57 -4.39
C SER A 87 -14.11 4.96 -4.48
N ILE A 88 -13.13 5.78 -4.85
CA ILE A 88 -11.73 5.38 -4.98
C ILE A 88 -10.94 6.13 -3.92
N SER A 89 -10.34 5.40 -2.99
CA SER A 89 -9.42 5.93 -1.99
C SER A 89 -8.04 5.37 -2.28
N ILE A 90 -7.02 6.20 -2.11
CA ILE A 90 -5.62 5.82 -2.31
C ILE A 90 -4.79 6.44 -1.19
N VAL A 91 -3.98 5.62 -0.52
CA VAL A 91 -3.27 6.01 0.70
C VAL A 91 -1.86 5.43 0.67
N ASP A 92 -0.89 6.26 1.03
CA ASP A 92 0.50 5.87 1.26
C ASP A 92 0.80 6.01 2.76
N TYR A 93 1.34 4.96 3.38
CA TYR A 93 1.74 5.02 4.80
C TYR A 93 2.91 4.10 5.12
N TYR A 94 3.55 4.36 6.26
CA TYR A 94 4.61 3.50 6.79
C TYR A 94 4.05 2.35 7.62
N ALA A 95 4.48 1.13 7.33
CA ALA A 95 4.19 -0.06 8.12
C ALA A 95 5.42 -0.47 8.95
N THR A 96 5.21 -1.22 10.04
CA THR A 96 6.30 -1.74 10.87
C THR A 96 6.67 -3.15 10.44
N LEU A 97 7.95 -3.40 10.16
CA LEU A 97 8.45 -4.72 9.82
C LEU A 97 8.92 -5.47 11.08
N ARG A 98 8.58 -6.75 11.15
CA ARG A 98 8.97 -7.67 12.22
C ARG A 98 9.67 -8.89 11.64
N PHE A 99 10.97 -8.77 11.44
CA PHE A 99 11.80 -9.83 10.85
C PHE A 99 11.79 -11.12 11.69
N ASP A 100 11.73 -11.01 13.02
CA ASP A 100 11.66 -12.15 13.96
C ASP A 100 10.45 -13.05 13.70
N LYS A 101 9.33 -12.45 13.26
CA LYS A 101 8.08 -13.14 12.98
C LYS A 101 7.73 -13.24 11.51
N LYS A 102 8.55 -12.66 10.63
CA LYS A 102 8.26 -12.49 9.20
C LYS A 102 6.90 -11.82 8.97
N GLU A 103 6.62 -10.76 9.72
CA GLU A 103 5.36 -10.02 9.67
C GLU A 103 5.55 -8.56 9.23
N VAL A 104 4.57 -8.06 8.49
CA VAL A 104 4.33 -6.64 8.22
C VAL A 104 3.14 -6.22 9.08
N ARG A 105 3.35 -5.27 9.98
CA ARG A 105 2.29 -4.70 10.82
C ARG A 105 1.81 -3.38 10.22
N LEU A 106 0.57 -3.39 9.75
CA LEU A 106 -0.09 -2.24 9.14
C LEU A 106 -0.35 -1.14 10.18
N GLN A 107 -0.72 0.06 9.72
CA GLN A 107 -0.90 1.24 10.59
C GLN A 107 -2.00 1.03 11.66
N ASN A 108 -3.04 0.25 11.35
CA ASN A 108 -4.09 -0.13 12.29
C ASN A 108 -3.70 -1.30 13.22
N GLY A 109 -2.47 -1.81 13.11
CA GLY A 109 -1.96 -2.91 13.93
C GLY A 109 -2.29 -4.31 13.40
N PHE A 110 -2.98 -4.43 12.26
CA PHE A 110 -3.20 -5.72 11.60
C PHE A 110 -1.86 -6.30 11.11
N SER A 111 -1.65 -7.60 11.30
CA SER A 111 -0.42 -8.30 10.90
C SER A 111 -0.65 -9.10 9.62
N CYS A 112 0.24 -8.92 8.65
CA CYS A 112 0.29 -9.67 7.39
C CYS A 112 1.64 -10.39 7.26
N GLY A 113 1.70 -11.48 6.50
CA GLY A 113 2.97 -12.17 6.22
C GLY A 113 3.87 -11.32 5.32
N MET A 114 5.16 -11.23 5.63
CA MET A 114 6.10 -10.35 4.92
C MET A 114 6.35 -10.76 3.47
N ASP A 115 6.32 -12.06 3.20
CA ASP A 115 6.55 -12.71 1.90
C ASP A 115 5.33 -12.67 0.95
N THR A 116 4.14 -12.37 1.46
CA THR A 116 2.92 -12.32 0.62
C THR A 116 2.94 -11.13 -0.34
N SER A 117 3.66 -10.07 0.02
CA SER A 117 3.79 -8.82 -0.75
C SER A 117 2.45 -8.07 -1.00
N LYS A 118 1.36 -8.58 -0.41
CA LYS A 118 0.02 -8.03 -0.47
C LYS A 118 -0.79 -8.45 0.76
N CYS A 119 -1.73 -7.62 1.16
CA CYS A 119 -2.70 -7.91 2.20
C CYS A 119 -3.95 -7.04 2.05
N ILE A 120 -5.04 -7.42 2.69
CA ILE A 120 -6.24 -6.60 2.77
C ILE A 120 -6.24 -5.92 4.13
N ASP A 121 -5.98 -4.62 4.12
CA ASP A 121 -6.17 -3.73 5.25
C ASP A 121 -7.67 -3.54 5.48
N PRO A 122 -8.21 -3.87 6.67
CA PRO A 122 -9.62 -3.66 6.98
C PRO A 122 -10.10 -2.22 6.79
N ASP A 123 -9.21 -1.23 6.95
CA ASP A 123 -9.55 0.18 6.87
C ASP A 123 -9.25 0.78 5.49
N ASN A 124 -8.21 0.30 4.80
CA ASN A 124 -7.71 0.90 3.55
C ASN A 124 -7.87 0.01 2.30
N GLY A 125 -8.28 -1.25 2.44
CA GLY A 125 -8.47 -2.18 1.34
C GLY A 125 -7.18 -2.87 0.90
N TYR A 126 -6.99 -3.05 -0.42
CA TYR A 126 -5.84 -3.78 -0.95
C TYR A 126 -4.53 -2.99 -0.77
N THR A 127 -3.62 -3.54 0.03
CA THR A 127 -2.32 -2.96 0.37
C THR A 127 -1.20 -3.82 -0.23
N PHE A 128 -0.19 -3.16 -0.80
CA PHE A 128 0.93 -3.80 -1.47
C PHE A 128 2.26 -3.24 -0.96
N TRP A 129 3.28 -4.08 -0.93
CA TRP A 129 4.67 -3.69 -0.66
C TRP A 129 5.62 -4.57 -1.49
N ASP A 130 6.87 -4.14 -1.61
CA ASP A 130 7.90 -4.91 -2.27
C ASP A 130 8.41 -6.03 -1.33
N VAL A 131 8.76 -7.19 -1.92
CA VAL A 131 9.30 -8.31 -1.15
C VAL A 131 10.68 -7.91 -0.65
N PHE A 132 10.86 -7.97 0.67
CA PHE A 132 12.15 -7.77 1.29
C PHE A 132 13.01 -9.00 1.03
N THR A 133 14.12 -8.83 0.32
CA THR A 133 15.17 -9.85 0.26
C THR A 133 15.98 -9.78 1.55
N ASP A 134 16.22 -10.94 2.19
CA ASP A 134 17.00 -11.05 3.44
C ASP A 134 18.40 -10.41 3.36
N ASP A 135 18.89 -10.10 2.15
CA ASP A 135 20.23 -9.57 1.87
C ASP A 135 20.45 -8.11 2.31
N GLU A 136 19.41 -7.29 2.47
CA GLU A 136 19.58 -5.87 2.84
C GLU A 136 19.97 -5.66 4.31
N CYS A 137 19.73 -6.66 5.16
CA CYS A 137 20.06 -6.67 6.58
C CYS A 137 20.83 -7.93 6.98
N ASP A 138 21.68 -8.48 6.10
CA ASP A 138 22.53 -9.59 6.48
C ASP A 138 23.45 -9.14 7.64
N SER A 139 23.41 -9.86 8.76
CA SER A 139 24.34 -9.68 9.89
C SER A 139 25.83 -9.76 9.51
N ARG A 140 26.15 -10.27 8.31
CA ARG A 140 27.50 -10.28 7.71
C ARG A 140 27.75 -9.11 6.76
N SER A 141 26.72 -8.35 6.40
CA SER A 141 26.87 -7.09 5.69
C SER A 141 27.29 -6.02 6.69
N PHE A 142 28.56 -5.61 6.63
CA PHE A 142 29.08 -4.50 7.40
C PHE A 142 29.71 -3.49 6.47
N HIS A 143 29.40 -2.22 6.69
CA HIS A 143 30.16 -1.15 6.07
C HIS A 143 31.52 -1.04 6.76
N VAL A 144 32.59 -1.33 6.03
CA VAL A 144 33.95 -1.14 6.51
C VAL A 144 34.24 0.35 6.58
N LEU A 145 34.13 0.94 7.77
CA LEU A 145 34.47 2.35 8.01
C LEU A 145 35.96 2.63 7.75
N TYR A 146 36.81 1.64 8.00
CA TYR A 146 38.25 1.72 7.74
C TYR A 146 38.91 0.34 7.68
N ARG A 147 39.89 0.19 6.78
CA ARG A 147 40.75 -0.98 6.66
C ARG A 147 42.21 -0.53 6.64
N GLY A 148 42.94 -0.79 7.73
CA GLY A 148 44.35 -0.41 7.86
C GLY A 148 44.82 -0.51 9.30
N GLN A 149 46.03 -0.01 9.56
CA GLN A 149 46.57 0.04 10.92
C GLN A 149 45.83 1.10 11.75
N ALA A 150 45.57 0.79 13.02
CA ALA A 150 44.94 1.68 13.99
C ALA A 150 45.72 1.66 15.30
N LYS A 151 45.71 2.77 16.04
CA LYS A 151 46.29 2.84 17.38
C LYS A 151 45.23 2.34 18.38
N ARG A 152 45.61 1.39 19.23
CA ARG A 152 44.75 0.86 20.29
C ARG A 152 45.19 1.41 21.65
N ALA A 153 44.28 2.08 22.35
CA ALA A 153 44.44 2.52 23.72
C ALA A 153 43.63 1.62 24.67
N LYS A 154 44.22 1.26 25.81
CA LYS A 154 43.57 0.50 26.87
C LYS A 154 43.19 1.46 27.98
N VAL A 155 41.89 1.59 28.26
CA VAL A 155 41.36 2.49 29.28
C VAL A 155 40.83 1.64 30.43
N TYR A 156 41.25 1.98 31.65
CA TYR A 156 40.78 1.35 32.87
C TYR A 156 39.70 2.21 33.50
N ASP A 157 38.60 1.58 33.91
CA ASP A 157 37.60 2.28 34.70
C ASP A 157 38.18 2.64 36.08
N ARG A 158 38.05 3.91 36.47
CA ARG A 158 38.61 4.43 37.73
C ARG A 158 37.97 3.80 38.97
N LYS A 159 36.71 3.38 38.88
CA LYS A 159 35.93 2.76 39.96
C LYS A 159 36.08 1.24 39.95
N ASN A 160 36.37 0.65 38.79
CA ASN A 160 36.57 -0.79 38.65
C ASN A 160 37.75 -1.11 37.72
N PRO A 161 38.97 -1.26 38.24
CA PRO A 161 40.17 -1.55 37.44
C PRO A 161 40.11 -2.85 36.62
N GLN A 162 39.14 -3.74 36.88
CA GLN A 162 38.89 -4.96 36.10
C GLN A 162 38.10 -4.68 34.81
N LEU A 163 37.37 -3.57 34.73
CA LEU A 163 36.67 -3.13 33.52
C LEU A 163 37.66 -2.42 32.60
N ILE A 164 37.91 -3.05 31.45
CA ILE A 164 38.84 -2.59 30.44
C ILE A 164 38.05 -2.23 29.18
N THR A 165 38.17 -0.98 28.73
CA THR A 165 37.66 -0.52 27.43
C THR A 165 38.82 -0.35 26.46
N TYR A 166 38.62 -0.77 25.22
CA TYR A 166 39.60 -0.60 24.16
C TYR A 166 39.14 0.48 23.20
N ILE A 167 39.93 1.54 23.08
CA ILE A 167 39.67 2.62 22.14
C ILE A 167 40.60 2.46 20.94
N TYR A 168 40.03 2.44 19.73
CA TYR A 168 40.76 2.39 18.48
C TYR A 168 40.71 3.76 17.82
N SER A 169 41.88 4.38 17.58
CA SER A 169 41.99 5.65 16.88
C SER A 169 42.76 5.49 15.58
N VAL A 170 42.28 6.18 14.57
CA VAL A 170 42.93 6.28 13.26
C VAL A 170 43.06 7.76 12.95
N SER A 171 44.30 8.16 12.71
CA SER A 171 44.66 9.51 12.30
C SER A 171 45.40 9.39 10.98
N THR A 172 44.80 9.94 9.93
CA THR A 172 45.40 10.12 8.60
C THR A 172 45.53 11.61 8.32
N GLU A 173 46.25 11.99 7.26
CA GLU A 173 46.41 13.41 6.88
C GLU A 173 45.07 14.15 6.69
N ASN A 174 44.01 13.41 6.31
CA ASN A 174 42.72 13.99 5.96
C ASN A 174 41.57 13.62 6.92
N SER A 175 41.79 12.73 7.90
CA SER A 175 40.72 12.28 8.80
C SER A 175 41.22 11.77 10.14
N LEU A 176 40.47 12.11 11.19
CA LEU A 176 40.63 11.56 12.53
C LEU A 176 39.30 10.93 12.94
N PHE A 177 39.31 9.64 13.27
CA PHE A 177 38.16 8.98 13.87
C PHE A 177 38.60 8.07 15.02
N THR A 178 37.69 7.85 15.96
CA THR A 178 37.93 7.07 17.17
C THR A 178 36.69 6.23 17.49
N LEU A 179 36.90 4.95 17.79
CA LEU A 179 35.86 3.98 18.13
C LEU A 179 36.19 3.39 19.52
N SER A 180 35.21 3.31 20.41
CA SER A 180 35.35 2.82 21.80
C SER A 180 34.51 1.60 22.08
#